data_AF-A0A5C3NR20-F1
#
_entry.id   AF-A0A5C3NR20-F1
#
_cell.length_a   1.000
_cell.length_b   1.000
_cell.length_c   1.000
_cell.angle_alpha   90.00
_cell.angle_beta   90.00
_cell.angle_gamma   90.00
#
_symmetry.space_group_name_H-M   'P 1'
#
loop_
_entity.id
_entity.type
_entity.pdbx_description
1 polymer ?
#
loop_
_entity_poly.entity_id
_entity_poly.type
_entity_poly.pdbx_seq_one_letter_code
_entity_poly.pdbx_strand_id
1 'polypeptide(L)' 'PGVRAYAQRVKNAIMSAHDSILAARVKQTRDANRRRRPSPFEVNDLVYISTKNLALPKGYARKLMPKYIGPYRILR' A
#
# COMPACT_ATOMS: atom_id res chain seq x y z
N PRO A 1 43.90 21.94 6.98
CA PRO A 1 42.68 22.69 6.55
C PRO A 1 41.71 21.89 5.65
N GLY A 2 42.19 21.11 4.66
CA GLY A 2 41.33 20.43 3.68
C GLY A 2 40.45 19.29 4.19
N VAL A 3 40.94 18.49 5.16
CA VAL A 3 40.18 17.34 5.73
C VAL A 3 38.91 17.80 6.46
N ARG A 4 38.99 18.91 7.22
CA ARG A 4 37.83 19.48 7.92
C ARG A 4 36.76 19.98 6.94
N ALA A 5 37.18 20.65 5.86
CA ALA A 5 36.27 21.11 4.83
C ALA A 5 35.58 19.94 4.10
N TYR A 6 36.33 18.86 3.83
CA TYR A 6 35.77 17.64 3.25
C TYR A 6 34.73 16.99 4.17
N ALA A 7 35.05 16.80 5.46
CA ALA A 7 34.13 16.21 6.43
C ALA A 7 32.83 17.02 6.56
N GLN A 8 32.92 18.36 6.57
CA GLN A 8 31.73 19.22 6.60
C GLN A 8 30.86 19.07 5.35
N ARG A 9 31.46 18.97 4.16
CA ARG A 9 30.71 18.73 2.91
C ARG A 9 30.00 17.40 2.92
N VAL A 10 30.65 16.33 3.39
CA VAL A 10 30.02 15.00 3.49
C VAL A 10 28.84 15.05 4.48
N LYS A 11 29.02 15.68 5.64
CA LYS A 11 27.92 15.85 6.61
C LYS A 11 26.73 16.60 5.99
N ASN A 12 26.98 17.70 5.28
CA ASN A 12 25.94 18.47 4.61
C ASN A 12 25.23 17.66 3.52
N ALA A 13 25.98 16.86 2.75
CA ALA A 13 25.40 15.99 1.72
C ALA A 13 24.47 14.93 2.33
N ILE A 14 24.86 14.33 3.45
CA ILE A 14 24.03 13.34 4.17
C ILE A 14 22.74 14.00 4.69
N MET A 15 22.84 15.19 5.30
CA MET A 15 21.66 15.92 5.79
C MET A 15 20.69 16.26 4.64
N SER A 16 21.22 16.79 3.53
CA SER A 16 20.41 17.10 2.34
C SER A 16 19.75 15.86 1.73
N ALA A 17 20.48 14.74 1.65
CA ALA A 17 19.92 13.48 1.17
C ALA A 17 18.79 12.97 2.07
N HIS A 18 18.96 13.08 3.39
CA HIS A 18 17.95 12.70 4.36
C HIS A 18 16.67 13.53 4.19
N ASP A 19 16.79 14.86 4.10
CA ASP A 19 15.65 15.75 3.91
C ASP A 19 14.91 15.47 2.59
N SER A 20 15.66 15.18 1.53
CA SER A 20 15.11 14.79 0.23
C SER A 20 14.30 13.49 0.32
N ILE A 21 14.79 12.50 1.08
CA ILE A 21 14.07 11.23 1.31
C ILE A 21 12.77 11.48 2.08
N LEU A 22 12.80 12.31 3.13
CA LEU A 22 11.60 12.65 3.89
C LEU A 22 10.56 13.36 3.02
N ALA A 23 10.96 14.36 2.24
CA ALA A 23 10.08 15.06 1.32
C ALA A 23 9.46 14.10 0.28
N ALA A 24 10.26 13.17 -0.26
CA ALA A 24 9.78 12.15 -1.18
C ALA A 24 8.75 11.23 -0.53
N ARG A 25 8.98 10.77 0.70
CA ARG A 25 8.03 9.92 1.44
C ARG A 25 6.71 10.63 1.67
N VAL A 26 6.73 11.89 2.12
CA VAL A 26 5.51 12.69 2.33
C VAL A 26 4.72 12.83 1.02
N LYS A 27 5.40 13.12 -0.10
CA LYS A 27 4.76 13.19 -1.42
C LYS A 27 4.14 11.86 -1.83
N GLN A 28 4.87 10.75 -1.69
CA GLN A 28 4.39 9.41 -1.99
C GLN A 28 3.16 9.04 -1.17
N THR A 29 3.17 9.32 0.14
CA THR A 29 2.01 9.09 1.02
C THR A 29 0.81 9.91 0.59
N ARG A 30 1.01 11.20 0.28
CA ARG A 30 -0.06 12.08 -0.22
C ARG A 30 -0.65 11.55 -1.53
N ASP A 31 0.20 11.17 -2.48
CA ASP A 31 -0.23 10.71 -3.80
C ASP A 31 -0.92 9.34 -3.71
N ALA A 32 -0.43 8.43 -2.86
CA ALA A 32 -1.07 7.15 -2.58
C ALA A 32 -2.45 7.31 -1.92
N ASN A 33 -2.58 8.29 -1.02
CA ASN A 33 -3.84 8.56 -0.32
C ASN A 33 -4.81 9.42 -1.16
N ARG A 34 -4.33 10.14 -2.19
CA ARG A 34 -5.15 11.07 -3.00
C ARG A 34 -6.39 10.43 -3.64
N ARG A 35 -6.32 9.15 -4.00
CA ARG A 35 -7.44 8.40 -4.60
C ARG A 35 -8.04 7.34 -3.69
N ARG A 36 -7.53 7.19 -2.47
CA ARG A 36 -8.13 6.27 -1.50
C ARG A 36 -9.47 6.84 -1.05
N ARG A 37 -10.49 6.00 -1.10
CA ARG A 37 -11.79 6.28 -0.52
C ARG A 37 -11.89 5.48 0.78
N PRO A 38 -12.50 6.04 1.84
CA PRO A 38 -12.85 5.24 3.01
C PRO A 38 -13.75 4.09 2.56
N SER A 39 -13.51 2.91 3.12
CA SER A 39 -14.32 1.74 2.81
C SER A 39 -15.70 1.90 3.47
N PRO A 40 -16.81 1.82 2.73
CA PRO A 40 -18.15 2.07 3.27
C PRO A 40 -18.75 0.84 3.97
N PHE A 41 -17.95 -0.11 4.44
CA PHE A 41 -18.44 -1.38 4.99
C PHE A 41 -18.40 -1.34 6.51
N GLU A 42 -19.45 -1.86 7.13
CA GLU A 42 -19.58 -1.99 8.58
C GLU A 42 -19.61 -3.45 9.02
N VAL A 43 -19.41 -3.67 10.32
CA VAL A 43 -19.57 -5.00 10.92
C VAL A 43 -21.02 -5.44 10.75
N ASN A 44 -21.22 -6.69 10.37
CA ASN A 44 -22.48 -7.32 9.98
C ASN A 44 -22.97 -7.06 8.55
N ASP A 45 -22.28 -6.23 7.76
CA ASP A 45 -22.62 -6.10 6.34
C ASP A 45 -22.37 -7.41 5.59
N LEU A 46 -23.24 -7.68 4.60
CA LEU A 46 -23.14 -8.79 3.67
C LEU A 46 -22.42 -8.34 2.41
N VAL A 47 -21.19 -8.84 2.20
CA VAL A 47 -20.32 -8.43 1.09
C VAL A 47 -19.90 -9.59 0.21
N TYR A 48 -19.74 -9.30 -1.08
CA TYR A 48 -19.19 -10.23 -2.06
C TYR A 48 -17.67 -10.18 -2.09
N ILE A 49 -17.02 -11.33 -1.94
CA ILE A 49 -15.54 -11.44 -1.89
C ILE A 49 -15.00 -11.84 -3.26
N SER A 50 -13.94 -11.16 -3.71
CA SER A 50 -13.26 -11.46 -4.97
C SER A 50 -12.52 -12.80 -4.92
N THR A 51 -12.70 -13.63 -5.94
CA THR A 51 -12.02 -14.93 -6.08
C THR A 51 -10.57 -14.84 -6.54
N LYS A 52 -10.05 -13.63 -6.81
CA LYS A 52 -8.69 -13.42 -7.35
C LYS A 52 -7.59 -14.05 -6.47
N ASN A 53 -7.71 -13.91 -5.15
CA ASN A 53 -6.72 -14.37 -4.18
C ASN A 53 -7.22 -15.54 -3.31
N LEU A 54 -8.35 -16.15 -3.69
CA LEU A 54 -8.94 -17.28 -2.98
C LEU A 54 -8.50 -18.61 -3.61
N ALA A 55 -8.34 -19.63 -2.78
CA ALA A 55 -8.19 -20.99 -3.26
C ALA A 55 -9.53 -21.46 -3.85
N LEU A 56 -9.52 -21.84 -5.13
CA LEU A 56 -10.68 -22.44 -5.76
C LEU A 56 -10.81 -23.89 -5.27
N PRO A 57 -12.03 -24.46 -5.23
CA PRO A 57 -12.20 -25.86 -4.90
C PRO A 57 -11.37 -26.74 -5.85
N LYS A 58 -10.84 -27.85 -5.34
CA LYS A 58 -9.97 -28.74 -6.12
C LYS A 58 -10.71 -29.24 -7.37
N GLY A 59 -10.03 -29.23 -8.52
CA GLY A 59 -10.57 -29.69 -9.80
C GLY A 59 -11.27 -28.61 -10.63
N TYR A 60 -11.47 -27.40 -10.11
CA TYR A 60 -12.05 -26.30 -10.90
C TYR A 60 -10.97 -25.47 -11.59
N ALA A 61 -11.12 -25.30 -12.90
CA ALA A 61 -10.35 -24.33 -13.64
C ALA A 61 -10.80 -22.90 -13.28
N ARG A 62 -9.86 -21.94 -13.26
CA ARG A 62 -10.20 -20.52 -13.01
C ARG A 62 -11.08 -19.91 -14.11
N LYS A 63 -11.09 -20.52 -15.31
CA LYS A 63 -11.89 -20.07 -16.44
C LYS A 63 -13.38 -20.30 -16.15
N LEU A 64 -14.21 -19.30 -16.44
CA LEU A 64 -15.66 -19.30 -16.19
C LEU A 64 -16.09 -19.38 -14.71
N MET A 65 -15.17 -19.29 -13.75
CA MET A 65 -15.54 -19.15 -12.34
C MET A 65 -16.09 -17.74 -12.07
N PRO A 66 -17.06 -17.60 -11.16
CA PRO A 66 -17.52 -16.30 -10.70
C PRO A 66 -16.35 -15.46 -10.17
N LYS A 67 -16.32 -14.18 -10.55
CA LYS A 67 -15.33 -13.22 -10.06
C LYS A 67 -15.51 -12.92 -8.58
N TYR A 68 -16.74 -13.08 -8.08
CA TYR A 68 -17.09 -12.87 -6.68
C TYR A 68 -17.92 -14.04 -6.16
N ILE A 69 -17.75 -14.35 -4.88
CA ILE A 69 -18.49 -15.42 -4.18
C ILE A 69 -19.19 -14.88 -2.94
N GLY A 70 -20.39 -15.41 -2.71
CA GLY A 70 -21.23 -15.27 -1.51
C GLY A 70 -21.61 -13.84 -1.12
N PRO A 71 -22.67 -13.65 -0.34
CA PRO A 71 -22.69 -12.60 0.66
C PRO A 71 -22.09 -13.16 1.96
N TYR A 72 -20.88 -12.72 2.32
CA TYR A 72 -20.26 -13.04 3.60
C TYR A 72 -20.48 -11.90 4.59
N ARG A 73 -20.81 -12.26 5.83
CA ARG A 73 -20.97 -11.28 6.91
C ARG A 73 -19.60 -10.83 7.43
N ILE A 74 -19.36 -9.52 7.47
CA ILE A 74 -18.18 -8.96 8.14
C ILE A 74 -18.32 -9.17 9.64
N LEU A 75 -17.35 -9.84 10.26
CA LEU A 75 -17.42 -10.18 11.69
C LEU A 75 -16.78 -9.13 12.59
N ARG A 76 -15.72 -8.47 12.12
CA ARG A 76 -14.88 -7.52 12.86
C ARG A 76 -14.24 -6.52 11.92
#